data_AF-A0A1E7L9G3-F1
#
_entry.id   AF-A0A1E7L9G3-F1
#
_cell.length_a   1.000
_cell.length_b   1.000
_cell.length_c   1.000
_cell.angle_alpha   90.00
_cell.angle_beta   90.00
_cell.angle_gamma   90.00
#
_symmetry.space_group_name_H-M   'P 1'
#
loop_
_entity.id
_entity.type
_entity.pdbx_description
1 polymer ?
#
loop_
_entity_poly.entity_id
_entity_poly.type
_entity_poly.pdbx_seq_one_letter_code
_entity_poly.pdbx_strand_id
1 'polypeptide(L)' 'VRPEGALALFHPVGRAALAARQGRELTADDVRAEPNITALLAASGWRLTSMADDEDRYLALAVRD' A
#
# COMPACT_ATOMS: atom_id res chain seq x y z
N VAL A 1 14.27 11.10 7.57
CA VAL A 1 13.17 11.76 6.83
C VAL A 1 12.76 12.99 7.63
N ARG A 2 12.28 14.06 6.99
CA ARG A 2 11.91 15.31 7.67
C ARG A 2 10.57 15.11 8.40
N PRO A 3 10.31 15.79 9.53
CA PRO A 3 8.96 15.92 10.08
C PRO A 3 7.99 16.39 8.98
N GLU A 4 6.75 15.91 9.00
CA GLU A 4 5.71 16.20 7.98
C GLU A 4 6.03 15.73 6.56
N GLY A 5 7.04 14.87 6.39
CA GLY A 5 7.33 14.24 5.10
C GLY A 5 6.14 13.41 4.62
N ALA A 6 5.93 13.38 3.30
CA ALA A 6 4.97 12.49 2.66
C ALA A 6 5.68 11.30 2.01
N LEU A 7 5.06 10.12 2.11
CA LEU A 7 5.44 8.88 1.44
C LEU A 7 4.30 8.45 0.53
N ALA A 8 4.65 8.02 -0.69
CA ALA A 8 3.72 7.39 -1.62
C ALA A 8 4.28 6.03 -2.06
N LEU A 9 3.46 4.98 -1.93
CA LEU A 9 3.69 3.69 -2.56
C LEU A 9 2.75 3.57 -3.75
N PHE A 10 3.29 3.35 -4.93
CA PHE A 10 2.53 3.30 -6.17
C PHE A 10 2.85 2.05 -6.98
N HIS A 11 1.82 1.46 -7.57
CA HIS A 11 1.95 0.45 -8.60
C HIS A 11 0.91 0.73 -9.71
N PRO A 12 1.28 0.68 -11.01
CA PRO A 12 0.39 1.04 -12.11
C PRO A 12 -0.66 -0.05 -12.47
N VAL A 13 -0.96 -0.92 -11.51
CA VAL A 13 -1.93 -2.02 -11.61
C VAL A 13 -2.41 -2.31 -10.19
N GLY A 14 -3.70 -2.54 -9.99
CA GLY A 14 -4.27 -2.99 -8.72
C GLY A 14 -3.72 -4.34 -8.26
N ARG A 15 -3.86 -4.64 -6.96
CA ARG A 15 -3.34 -5.88 -6.39
C ARG A 15 -3.98 -7.12 -7.03
N ALA A 16 -5.31 -7.11 -7.21
CA ALA A 16 -6.04 -8.24 -7.79
C ALA A 16 -5.62 -8.51 -9.25
N ALA A 17 -5.57 -7.46 -10.07
CA ALA A 17 -5.14 -7.56 -11.46
C ALA A 17 -3.65 -7.99 -11.58
N LEU A 18 -2.78 -7.49 -10.70
CA LEU A 18 -1.39 -7.92 -10.66
C LEU A 18 -1.25 -9.40 -10.27
N ALA A 19 -2.02 -9.87 -9.27
CA ALA A 19 -2.01 -11.26 -8.85
C ALA A 19 -2.46 -12.19 -10.00
N ALA A 20 -3.56 -11.85 -10.67
CA ALA A 20 -4.07 -12.59 -11.82
C ALA A 20 -3.03 -12.67 -12.96
N ARG A 21 -2.33 -11.58 -13.28
CA ARG A 21 -1.24 -11.56 -14.27
C ARG A 21 -0.06 -12.45 -13.87
N GLN A 22 0.15 -12.66 -12.57
CA GLN A 22 1.17 -13.53 -12.02
C GLN A 22 0.69 -14.99 -11.84
N GLY A 23 -0.53 -15.31 -12.29
CA GLY A 23 -1.10 -16.66 -12.16
C GLY A 23 -1.39 -17.09 -10.72
N ARG A 24 -1.66 -16.12 -9.83
CA ARG A 24 -1.96 -16.37 -8.42
C ARG A 24 -3.15 -15.56 -7.94
N GLU A 25 -3.68 -15.92 -6.78
CA GLU A 25 -4.71 -15.15 -6.08
C GLU A 25 -4.10 -14.17 -5.07
N LEU A 26 -4.93 -13.26 -4.56
CA LEU A 26 -4.58 -12.48 -3.38
C LEU A 26 -4.55 -13.37 -2.17
N THR A 27 -3.54 -13.19 -1.32
CA THR A 27 -3.41 -13.89 -0.06
C THR A 27 -3.55 -12.89 1.10
N ALA A 28 -3.90 -13.41 2.27
CA ALA A 28 -3.92 -12.62 3.51
C ALA A 28 -2.54 -12.02 3.83
N ASP A 29 -1.47 -12.60 3.30
CA ASP A 29 -0.09 -12.17 3.50
C ASP A 29 0.36 -11.05 2.54
N ASP A 30 -0.48 -10.58 1.61
CA ASP A 30 -0.10 -9.46 0.73
C ASP A 30 0.14 -8.21 1.59
N VAL A 31 1.41 -7.77 1.66
CA VAL A 31 1.85 -6.61 2.44
C VAL A 31 1.05 -5.35 2.09
N ARG A 32 0.54 -5.23 0.86
CA ARG A 32 -0.21 -4.06 0.38
C ARG A 32 -1.70 -4.10 0.76
N ALA A 33 -2.19 -5.17 1.37
CA ALA A 33 -3.52 -5.20 1.95
C ALA A 33 -3.62 -4.18 3.10
N GLU A 34 -4.76 -3.51 3.23
CA GLU A 34 -4.97 -2.42 4.20
C GLU A 34 -4.48 -2.72 5.63
N PRO A 35 -4.84 -3.85 6.27
CA PRO A 35 -4.38 -4.11 7.64
C PRO A 35 -2.85 -4.28 7.71
N ASN A 36 -2.25 -4.90 6.70
CA ASN A 36 -0.82 -5.21 6.67
C ASN A 36 0.01 -3.95 6.40
N ILE A 37 -0.40 -3.14 5.40
CA ILE A 37 0.32 -1.92 5.07
C ILE A 37 0.19 -0.89 6.18
N THR A 38 -0.97 -0.80 6.83
CA THR A 38 -1.18 0.09 7.98
C THR A 38 -0.24 -0.28 9.13
N ALA A 39 -0.16 -1.57 9.49
CA ALA A 39 0.73 -2.05 10.54
C ALA A 39 2.21 -1.79 10.20
N LEU A 40 2.63 -2.04 8.96
CA LEU A 40 3.99 -1.80 8.49
C LEU A 40 4.38 -0.32 8.52
N LEU A 41 3.49 0.56 8.07
CA LEU A 41 3.70 2.01 8.11
C LEU A 41 3.80 2.49 9.56
N ALA A 42 2.88 2.08 10.43
CA ALA A 42 2.89 2.46 11.83
C ALA A 42 4.18 2.03 12.54
N ALA A 43 4.63 0.79 12.31
CA ALA A 43 5.89 0.27 12.86
C ALA A 43 7.14 1.04 12.40
N SER A 44 7.06 1.76 11.28
CA SER A 44 8.14 2.58 10.73
C SER A 44 7.98 4.10 11.00
N GLY A 45 7.00 4.47 11.83
CA GLY A 45 6.72 5.86 12.21
C GLY A 45 5.97 6.65 11.15
N TRP A 46 5.19 5.97 10.31
CA TRP A 46 4.35 6.58 9.28
C TRP A 46 2.88 6.29 9.55
N ARG A 47 2.03 7.27 9.29
CA ARG A 47 0.58 7.13 9.41
C ARG A 47 -0.07 7.14 8.03
N LEU A 48 -0.79 6.08 7.70
CA LEU A 48 -1.57 6.00 6.47
C LEU A 48 -2.66 7.09 6.47
N THR A 49 -2.76 7.84 5.38
CA THR A 49 -3.76 8.90 5.20
C THR A 49 -4.75 8.60 4.09
N SER A 50 -4.33 7.84 3.09
CA SER A 50 -5.19 7.42 1.98
C SER A 50 -4.67 6.14 1.36
N MET A 51 -5.58 5.30 0.88
CA MET A 51 -5.26 4.09 0.12
C MET A 51 -6.31 3.91 -0.97
N ALA A 52 -5.86 3.56 -2.17
CA ALA A 52 -6.69 3.17 -3.30
C ALA A 52 -6.10 1.88 -3.91
N ASP A 53 -6.97 0.92 -4.19
CA ASP A 53 -6.62 -0.35 -4.85
C ASP A 53 -7.66 -0.61 -5.95
N ASP A 54 -7.51 0.15 -7.03
CA ASP A 54 -8.34 0.08 -8.22
C ASP A 54 -7.68 -0.87 -9.24
N GLU A 55 -8.42 -1.40 -10.21
CA GLU A 55 -7.86 -2.27 -11.24
C GLU A 55 -6.65 -1.64 -11.97
N ASP A 56 -6.74 -0.33 -12.22
CA ASP A 56 -5.74 0.45 -12.96
C ASP A 56 -4.56 0.94 -12.09
N ARG A 57 -4.66 0.89 -10.76
CA ARG A 57 -3.56 1.32 -9.87
C ARG A 57 -3.74 0.88 -8.42
N TYR A 58 -2.61 0.74 -7.77
CA TYR A 58 -2.51 0.79 -6.31
C TYR A 58 -1.79 2.08 -5.89
N LEU A 59 -2.35 2.79 -4.91
CA LEU A 59 -1.73 3.95 -4.28
C LEU A 59 -1.95 3.90 -2.77
N ALA A 60 -0.88 4.05 -1.99
CA ALA A 60 -0.96 4.31 -0.56
C ALA A 60 -0.18 5.59 -0.24
N LEU A 61 -0.80 6.50 0.50
CA LEU A 61 -0.22 7.76 0.96
C LEU A 61 -0.08 7.72 2.48
N ALA A 62 1.07 8.15 2.97
CA ALA A 62 1.35 8.25 4.40
C ALA A 62 2.13 9.51 4.72
N VAL A 63 1.99 9.98 5.95
CA VAL A 63 2.75 11.11 6.48
C VAL A 63 3.61 10.68 7.65
N ARG A 64 4.74 11.37 7.81
CA ARG A 64 5.64 11.20 8.95
C ARG A 64 5.07 11.98 10.13
N ASP A 65 4.77 11.28 11.20
CA ASP A 65 4.54 11.92 12.50
C ASP A 65 5.83 12.56 13.04
#